data_AF-A0A960H5U8-F1
#
_entry.id   AF-A0A960H5U8-F1
#
_cell.length_a   1.000
_cell.length_b   1.000
_cell.length_c   1.000
_cell.angle_alpha   90.00
_cell.angle_beta   90.00
_cell.angle_gamma   90.00
#
_symmetry.space_group_name_H-M   'P 1'
#
loop_
_entity.id
_entity.type
_entity.pdbx_description
1 polymer ?
#
loop_
_entity_poly.entity_id
_entity_poly.type
_entity_poly.pdbx_seq_one_letter_code
_entity_poly.pdbx_strand_id
1 'polypeptide(L)'
;MDTSKAALDAFNQPIIEEFRANKGVVGGPFEGATLLLLTTTGAKSGEPRLSPLAYLTIDDKMIIVGSKAGADTNPAWVHNLRANPRAHIEVGT
;
A
#
# COMPACT_ATOMS: atom_id res chain seq x y z
N MET A 1 -2.50 -12.61 20.83
CA MET A 1 -1.35 -11.84 20.29
C MET A 1 -1.93 -10.70 19.49
N ASP A 2 -1.63 -9.47 19.89
CA ASP A 2 -2.23 -8.27 19.33
C ASP A 2 -1.77 -8.07 17.88
N THR A 3 -2.68 -8.30 16.93
CA THR A 3 -2.49 -8.08 15.48
C THR A 3 -2.72 -6.59 15.14
N SER A 4 -2.34 -5.70 16.07
CA SER A 4 -2.66 -4.28 16.01
C SER A 4 -1.83 -3.55 14.97
N LYS A 5 -2.33 -2.38 14.59
CA LYS A 5 -1.65 -1.35 13.80
C LYS A 5 -0.12 -1.32 13.93
N ALA A 6 0.44 -1.48 15.14
CA ALA A 6 1.88 -1.48 15.36
C ALA A 6 2.63 -2.59 14.58
N ALA A 7 2.04 -3.78 14.44
CA ALA A 7 2.62 -4.88 13.64
C ALA A 7 2.57 -4.59 12.13
N LEU A 8 1.48 -3.95 11.67
CA LEU A 8 1.37 -3.49 10.27
C LEU A 8 2.35 -2.34 9.98
N ASP A 9 2.48 -1.39 10.90
CA ASP A 9 3.42 -0.27 10.79
C ASP A 9 4.87 -0.80 10.80
N ALA A 10 5.20 -1.72 11.71
CA ALA A 10 6.53 -2.36 11.77
C ALA A 10 6.86 -3.21 10.53
N PHE A 11 5.85 -3.83 9.91
CA PHE A 11 6.04 -4.55 8.65
C PHE A 11 6.23 -3.61 7.46
N ASN A 12 5.43 -2.55 7.38
CA ASN A 12 5.46 -1.63 6.23
C ASN A 12 6.67 -0.71 6.20
N GLN A 13 7.17 -0.27 7.36
CA GLN A 13 8.27 0.68 7.45
C GLN A 13 9.54 0.27 6.67
N PRO A 14 10.09 -0.95 6.83
CA PRO A 14 11.26 -1.37 6.06
C PRO A 14 10.99 -1.44 4.55
N ILE A 15 9.78 -1.83 4.14
CA ILE A 15 9.38 -1.86 2.73
C ILE A 15 9.38 -0.45 2.14
N ILE A 16 8.87 0.53 2.88
CA ILE A 16 8.82 1.94 2.46
C ILE A 16 10.22 2.52 2.31
N GLU A 17 11.11 2.21 3.27
CA GLU A 17 12.50 2.68 3.25
C GLU A 17 13.26 2.07 2.07
N GLU A 18 13.15 0.75 1.87
CA GLU A 18 13.75 0.07 0.73
C GLU A 18 13.23 0.61 -0.59
N PHE A 19 11.90 0.77 -0.72
CA PHE A 19 11.27 1.35 -1.91
C PHE A 19 11.89 2.70 -2.26
N ARG A 20 12.00 3.61 -1.30
CA ARG A 20 12.53 4.96 -1.53
C ARG A 20 14.05 4.95 -1.78
N ALA A 21 14.80 4.07 -1.13
CA ALA A 21 16.24 3.93 -1.32
C ALA A 21 16.59 3.32 -2.69
N ASN A 22 15.76 2.40 -3.18
CA ASN A 22 16.03 1.59 -4.37
C ASN A 22 15.13 1.96 -5.56
N LYS A 23 14.67 3.22 -5.62
CA LYS A 23 13.88 3.77 -6.74
C LYS A 23 12.65 2.93 -7.10
N GLY A 24 12.01 2.35 -6.10
CA GLY A 24 10.79 1.57 -6.22
C GLY A 24 10.97 0.06 -6.34
N VAL A 25 12.22 -0.44 -6.32
CA VAL A 25 12.51 -1.87 -6.32
C VAL A 25 12.62 -2.38 -4.88
N VAL A 26 11.86 -3.42 -4.55
CA VAL A 26 11.84 -4.05 -3.22
C VAL A 26 12.00 -5.56 -3.39
N GLY A 27 12.87 -6.18 -2.59
CA GLY A 27 13.10 -7.63 -2.62
C GLY A 27 12.07 -8.46 -1.84
N GLY A 28 12.44 -9.70 -1.53
CA GLY A 28 11.64 -10.59 -0.68
C GLY A 28 10.27 -10.90 -1.30
N PRO A 29 9.16 -10.76 -0.54
CA PRO A 29 7.81 -11.01 -1.07
C PRO A 29 7.40 -10.15 -2.27
N PHE A 30 8.14 -9.07 -2.56
CA PHE A 30 7.87 -8.13 -3.65
C PHE A 30 8.88 -8.24 -4.80
N GLU A 31 9.81 -9.19 -4.75
CA GLU A 31 10.83 -9.36 -5.79
C GLU A 31 10.18 -9.59 -7.17
N GLY A 32 10.61 -8.79 -8.16
CA GLY A 32 10.07 -8.83 -9.52
C GLY A 32 8.70 -8.16 -9.71
N ALA A 33 8.07 -7.65 -8.65
CA ALA A 33 6.82 -6.91 -8.73
C ALA A 33 7.04 -5.40 -8.89
N THR A 34 6.11 -4.73 -9.57
CA THR A 34 6.01 -3.27 -9.58
C THR A 34 5.27 -2.78 -8.35
N LEU A 35 5.90 -1.87 -7.59
CA LEU A 35 5.33 -1.32 -6.36
C LEU A 35 4.99 0.17 -6.50
N LEU A 36 4.01 0.59 -5.70
CA LEU A 36 3.74 1.99 -5.40
C LEU A 36 3.50 2.16 -3.90
N LEU A 37 3.73 3.37 -3.39
CA LEU A 37 3.29 3.76 -2.05
C LEU A 37 1.99 4.54 -2.17
N LEU A 38 0.91 4.02 -1.60
CA LEU A 38 -0.39 4.67 -1.58
C LEU A 38 -0.59 5.41 -0.27
N THR A 39 -0.80 6.72 -0.35
CA THR A 39 -1.24 7.54 0.79
C THR A 39 -2.72 7.88 0.66
N THR A 40 -3.52 7.47 1.66
CA THR A 40 -4.97 7.73 1.76
C THR A 40 -5.31 8.50 3.03
N THR A 41 -6.49 9.13 3.07
CA THR A 41 -7.06 9.70 4.31
C THR A 41 -7.82 8.62 5.06
N GLY A 42 -7.48 8.37 6.33
CA GLY A 42 -8.17 7.38 7.16
C GLY A 42 -9.64 7.71 7.35
N ALA A 43 -10.56 6.85 6.88
CA ALA A 43 -12.01 7.15 6.85
C ALA A 43 -12.61 7.48 8.23
N LYS A 44 -12.09 6.88 9.30
CA LYS A 44 -12.52 7.14 10.67
C LYS A 44 -11.72 8.23 11.37
N SER A 45 -10.44 8.36 11.04
CA SER A 45 -9.49 9.18 11.80
C SER A 45 -9.17 10.53 11.17
N GLY A 46 -9.42 10.73 9.88
CA GLY A 46 -8.92 11.89 9.13
C GLY A 46 -7.41 11.88 8.84
N GLU A 47 -6.63 11.11 9.61
CA GLU A 47 -5.16 11.05 9.45
C GLU A 47 -4.67 10.38 8.15
N PRO A 48 -3.53 10.82 7.59
CA PRO A 48 -2.85 10.12 6.50
C PRO A 48 -2.49 8.67 6.85
N ARG A 49 -2.68 7.76 5.89
CA ARG A 49 -2.38 6.32 5.99
C ARG A 49 -1.60 5.90 4.76
N LEU A 50 -0.38 5.42 4.96
CA LEU A 50 0.50 4.95 3.89
C LEU A 50 0.45 3.41 3.80
N SER A 51 0.41 2.86 2.60
CA SER A 51 0.44 1.42 2.35
C SER A 51 1.26 1.11 1.10
N PRO A 52 2.32 0.28 1.19
CA PRO A 52 2.99 -0.24 0.00
C PRO A 52 2.09 -1.27 -0.70
N LEU A 53 1.94 -1.16 -2.01
CA LEU A 53 1.07 -2.02 -2.82
C LEU A 53 1.79 -2.44 -4.11
N ALA A 54 1.64 -3.71 -4.47
CA ALA A 54 1.89 -4.13 -5.84
C ALA A 54 0.79 -3.54 -6.76
N TYR A 55 1.18 -3.17 -7.97
CA TYR A 55 0.24 -2.74 -9.01
C TYR A 55 0.52 -3.45 -10.34
N LEU A 56 -0.48 -3.44 -11.22
CA LEU A 56 -0.37 -3.91 -12.60
C LEU A 56 -0.71 -2.77 -13.56
N THR A 57 -0.13 -2.77 -14.75
CA THR A 57 -0.56 -1.87 -15.83
C THR A 57 -1.36 -2.67 -16.84
N ILE A 58 -2.62 -2.27 -17.05
CA ILE A 58 -3.53 -2.88 -18.03
C ILE A 58 -4.16 -1.74 -18.83
N ASP A 59 -4.01 -1.75 -20.16
CA ASP A 59 -4.52 -0.70 -21.07
C ASP A 59 -4.15 0.73 -20.60
N ASP A 60 -2.87 0.93 -20.29
CA ASP A 60 -2.29 2.19 -19.77
C ASP A 60 -2.89 2.67 -18.44
N LYS A 61 -3.61 1.81 -17.71
CA LYS A 61 -4.18 2.09 -16.40
C LYS A 61 -3.45 1.31 -15.32
N MET A 62 -3.16 2.00 -14.22
CA MET A 62 -2.56 1.42 -13.03
C MET A 62 -3.65 0.78 -12.17
N ILE A 63 -3.53 -0.52 -11.91
CA ILE A 63 -4.51 -1.33 -11.18
C ILE A 63 -3.89 -1.82 -9.88
N ILE A 64 -4.50 -1.46 -8.75
CA ILE A 64 -4.19 -2.01 -7.42
C ILE A 64 -5.33 -2.91 -6.95
N VAL A 65 -4.97 -4.01 -6.28
CA VAL A 65 -5.95 -5.03 -5.85
C VAL A 65 -6.04 -5.06 -4.33
N GLY A 66 -7.25 -4.93 -3.80
CA GLY A 66 -7.56 -5.03 -2.37
C GLY A 66 -7.49 -6.44 -1.80
N SER A 67 -6.45 -7.22 -2.15
CA SER A 67 -6.38 -8.66 -1.85
C SER A 67 -6.13 -8.98 -0.38
N LYS A 68 -5.34 -8.15 0.33
CA LYS A 68 -4.91 -8.36 1.72
C LYS A 68 -4.42 -9.80 1.99
N ALA A 69 -3.61 -10.32 1.07
CA ALA A 69 -3.11 -11.70 1.09
C ALA A 69 -4.21 -12.78 1.20
N GLY A 70 -5.41 -12.50 0.67
CA GLY A 70 -6.54 -13.43 0.67
C GLY A 70 -7.36 -13.43 1.96
N ALA A 71 -7.14 -12.49 2.88
CA ALA A 71 -7.93 -12.41 4.10
C ALA A 71 -9.42 -12.08 3.82
N ASP A 72 -10.31 -12.60 4.67
CA ASP A 72 -11.77 -12.42 4.58
C ASP A 72 -12.26 -10.96 4.67
N THR A 73 -11.37 -10.04 5.02
CA THR A 73 -11.68 -8.62 5.21
C THR A 73 -10.88 -7.76 4.25
N ASN A 74 -11.50 -6.70 3.76
CA ASN A 74 -10.79 -5.71 2.94
C ASN A 74 -9.65 -5.03 3.74
N PRO A 75 -8.59 -4.56 3.06
CA PRO A 75 -7.56 -3.73 3.70
C PRO A 75 -8.12 -2.34 4.00
N ALA A 76 -7.55 -1.66 5.01
CA ALA A 76 -8.05 -0.37 5.47
C ALA A 76 -8.08 0.69 4.36
N TRP A 77 -7.08 0.69 3.46
CA TRP A 77 -7.01 1.64 2.35
C TRP A 77 -8.19 1.53 1.38
N VAL A 78 -8.81 0.35 1.21
CA VAL A 78 -10.02 0.20 0.39
C VAL A 78 -11.19 0.96 1.01
N HIS A 79 -11.35 0.87 2.32
CA HIS A 79 -12.37 1.63 3.05
C HIS A 79 -12.09 3.14 2.98
N ASN A 80 -10.82 3.53 3.10
CA ASN A 80 -10.39 4.92 2.97
C ASN A 80 -10.74 5.50 1.59
N LEU A 81 -10.39 4.81 0.50
CA LEU A 81 -10.67 5.26 -0.86
C LEU A 81 -12.18 5.31 -1.19
N ARG A 82 -12.97 4.38 -0.64
CA ARG A 82 -14.44 4.41 -0.78
C ARG A 82 -15.06 5.62 -0.10
N ALA A 83 -14.48 6.09 1.02
CA ALA A 83 -14.95 7.27 1.74
C ALA A 83 -14.41 8.59 1.13
N ASN A 84 -13.16 8.59 0.66
CA ASN A 84 -12.54 9.71 -0.03
C ASN A 84 -11.63 9.18 -1.16
N PRO A 85 -12.00 9.36 -2.44
CA PRO A 85 -11.24 8.79 -3.56
C PRO A 85 -9.94 9.55 -3.87
N ARG A 86 -9.69 10.71 -3.24
CA ARG A 86 -8.42 11.43 -3.41
C ARG A 86 -7.31 10.74 -2.65
N ALA A 87 -6.23 10.43 -3.36
CA ALA A 87 -5.04 9.81 -2.80
C ALA A 87 -3.79 10.35 -3.50
N HIS A 88 -2.64 10.12 -2.87
CA HIS A 88 -1.33 10.36 -3.46
C HIS A 88 -0.63 9.03 -3.66
N ILE A 89 0.08 8.88 -4.79
CA ILE A 89 0.91 7.71 -5.05
C ILE A 89 2.35 8.17 -5.30
N GLU A 90 3.29 7.42 -4.73
CA GLU A 90 4.70 7.44 -5.14
C GLU A 90 4.94 6.21 -6.02
N VAL A 91 5.52 6.43 -7.20
CA VAL A 91 5.92 5.36 -8.13
C VAL A 91 7.45 5.36 -8.28
N GLY A 92 8.03 4.18 -8.47
CA GLY A 92 9.46 4.04 -8.75
C GLY A 92 9.91 4.77 -10.02
N THR A 93 11.23 5.01 -10.14
CA THR A 93 11.85 5.77 -11.25
C THR A 93 13.03 5.06 -11.87
#